data_AF-A0A9D5IH44-F1
#
_entry.id   AF-A0A9D5IH44-F1
#
_cell.length_a   1.000
_cell.length_b   1.000
_cell.length_c   1.000
_cell.angle_alpha   90.00
_cell.angle_beta   90.00
_cell.angle_gamma   90.00
#
_symmetry.space_group_name_H-M   'P 1'
#
loop_
_entity.id
_entity.type
_entity.pdbx_description
1 polymer ?
#
loop_
_entity_poly.entity_id
_entity_poly.type
_entity_poly.pdbx_seq_one_letter_code
_entity_poly.pdbx_strand_id
1 'polypeptide(L)'
;MRKQLVFVCLMSMAWCAAAAGQPPAVPLDWAKLPVAGDVTRDVQKARLGDLLDLGTGKITLTPAVTLGKAEAKGGKLHLTITVEEPEQTVQFDNLIGATGSYQPVELKSRPIAIEKASHTERFIRKGVLTLAVPKPEGKRDAPAAPAVKPSVEWVDGVPVGDVTAALAATIKGGVLDFGIGRITLPPGVTLKRAVVTVKKDPPLTKVLLRFTLSVDKPDQTVAFEGLSGYLETKYHPEAGEARWVLLMGANKDNAFTVRERFEKKGEVVAEMWNTEQVLARMKPHLPAPVVNAAAKGAPAKAEPVDLAKLLPGKAEGYTPRSVEFAQLAAALSPQYIMPGRNTVRPEEQQQREAMAAAQKYPSPELQRFVKEMTAKADAVANLTAAEARKALYAQAMEIDQAIARGDYTRVETERTGRYDTGPTGQQIPVFTEKSRTVDSSGGARARAAELRALAKQPDAALLEAYRKHLKTDSMWDIMLDAKGVSNDPKVAYGQLFDNGSMALEKAAAKAAGPKAAGPLVRLSRLDGTTLQARNVGTKTLTDVYIEMRVDFREPGESKTFEPVTFLFVPVWKPGEDLFYQPVVYGVRLQPKHVFTATYNVFAAEAHTKGQKVTFPAPKK
;
A
#
# COMPACT_ATOMS: atom_id res chain seq x y z
N MET A 1 -35.55 -37.45 -57.49
CA MET A 1 -36.57 -38.34 -56.89
C MET A 1 -36.59 -38.12 -55.37
N ARG A 2 -37.77 -37.85 -54.80
CA ARG A 2 -38.23 -38.01 -53.39
C ARG A 2 -37.43 -37.27 -52.30
N LYS A 3 -37.93 -36.21 -51.64
CA LYS A 3 -39.07 -36.05 -50.69
C LYS A 3 -39.01 -36.95 -49.45
N GLN A 4 -38.81 -36.33 -48.28
CA GLN A 4 -39.52 -36.46 -46.98
C GLN A 4 -38.56 -35.98 -45.86
N LEU A 5 -38.76 -34.92 -45.06
CA LEU A 5 -39.91 -34.34 -44.32
C LEU A 5 -40.12 -34.99 -42.94
N VAL A 6 -39.60 -34.34 -41.89
CA VAL A 6 -40.09 -34.23 -40.48
C VAL A 6 -39.35 -32.99 -39.91
N PHE A 7 -39.89 -31.78 -39.77
CA PHE A 7 -41.02 -31.21 -39.01
C PHE A 7 -40.86 -31.22 -37.47
N VAL A 8 -41.14 -30.04 -36.89
CA VAL A 8 -41.30 -29.69 -35.45
C VAL A 8 -40.04 -29.20 -34.70
N CYS A 9 -39.81 -27.88 -34.71
CA CYS A 9 -39.95 -27.04 -33.49
C CYS A 9 -39.81 -25.55 -33.84
N LEU A 10 -40.93 -24.95 -34.27
CA LEU A 10 -41.16 -23.52 -34.31
C LEU A 10 -41.94 -23.20 -33.02
N MET A 11 -41.24 -22.72 -31.98
CA MET A 11 -41.78 -22.06 -30.77
C MET A 11 -40.63 -21.87 -29.78
N SER A 12 -39.89 -20.76 -29.87
CA SER A 12 -39.08 -20.15 -28.78
C SER A 12 -38.39 -18.85 -29.25
N MET A 13 -39.09 -17.99 -29.98
CA MET A 13 -38.69 -16.60 -30.20
C MET A 13 -39.81 -15.68 -29.75
N ALA A 14 -40.11 -15.68 -28.45
CA ALA A 14 -41.01 -14.71 -27.81
C ALA A 14 -40.85 -14.77 -26.28
N TRP A 15 -39.66 -14.48 -25.74
CA TRP A 15 -39.50 -13.95 -24.38
C TRP A 15 -38.05 -13.55 -24.11
N CYS A 16 -37.72 -12.29 -24.38
CA CYS A 16 -36.64 -11.57 -23.71
C CYS A 16 -36.80 -10.05 -23.89
N ALA A 17 -38.05 -9.56 -23.80
CA ALA A 17 -38.35 -8.13 -23.82
C ALA A 17 -39.51 -7.84 -22.86
N ALA A 18 -39.22 -7.87 -21.56
CA ALA A 18 -40.06 -7.28 -20.52
C ALA A 18 -39.27 -7.12 -19.20
N ALA A 19 -38.38 -6.12 -19.16
CA ALA A 19 -37.96 -5.47 -17.91
C ALA A 19 -37.41 -4.06 -18.24
N ALA A 20 -38.13 -3.33 -19.10
CA ALA A 20 -37.95 -1.90 -19.29
C ALA A 20 -39.15 -1.22 -18.61
N GLY A 21 -38.90 -0.41 -17.58
CA GLY A 21 -39.91 0.51 -17.04
C GLY A 21 -40.14 0.50 -15.53
N GLN A 22 -39.34 -0.20 -14.72
CA GLN A 22 -39.39 0.01 -13.26
C GLN A 22 -38.47 1.18 -12.87
N PRO A 23 -38.98 2.24 -12.21
CA PRO A 23 -38.12 3.29 -11.68
C PRO A 23 -37.12 2.70 -10.69
N PRO A 24 -35.88 3.23 -10.61
CA PRO A 24 -34.89 2.74 -9.66
C PRO A 24 -35.45 2.81 -8.24
N ALA A 25 -35.14 1.80 -7.42
CA ALA A 25 -35.53 1.77 -6.02
C ALA A 25 -35.06 3.07 -5.37
N VAL A 26 -35.98 3.86 -4.82
CA VAL A 26 -35.60 5.04 -4.06
C VAL A 26 -35.07 4.53 -2.72
N PRO A 27 -33.76 4.71 -2.42
CA PRO A 27 -33.20 4.18 -1.18
C PRO A 27 -33.90 4.82 0.03
N LEU A 28 -34.03 4.05 1.11
CA LEU A 28 -34.63 4.57 2.35
C LEU A 28 -33.83 5.76 2.89
N ASP A 29 -34.51 6.90 3.04
CA ASP A 29 -33.93 8.11 3.60
C ASP A 29 -34.06 8.13 5.13
N TRP A 30 -33.00 7.71 5.82
CA TRP A 30 -32.93 7.65 7.29
C TRP A 30 -33.13 9.00 7.99
N ALA A 31 -32.92 10.12 7.29
CA ALA A 31 -33.15 11.45 7.85
C ALA A 31 -34.64 11.78 7.97
N LYS A 32 -35.49 11.13 7.18
CA LYS A 32 -36.95 11.32 7.17
C LYS A 32 -37.71 10.38 8.09
N LEU A 33 -37.03 9.38 8.66
CA LEU A 33 -37.68 8.46 9.60
C LEU A 33 -37.89 9.12 10.97
N PRO A 34 -39.06 8.91 11.62
CA PRO A 34 -39.30 9.37 12.97
C PRO A 34 -38.32 8.75 13.98
N VAL A 35 -38.13 9.42 15.12
CA VAL A 35 -37.24 8.96 16.20
C VAL A 35 -37.72 7.64 16.81
N ALA A 36 -39.04 7.46 16.91
CA ALA A 36 -39.66 6.20 17.27
C ALA A 36 -41.05 6.06 16.62
N GLY A 37 -41.45 4.84 16.25
CA GLY A 37 -42.79 4.56 15.71
C GLY A 37 -42.80 3.53 14.58
N ASP A 38 -44.00 3.15 14.14
CA ASP A 38 -44.20 2.28 12.96
C ASP A 38 -43.85 3.05 11.68
N VAL A 39 -42.90 2.51 10.92
CA VAL A 39 -42.39 3.07 9.66
C VAL A 39 -42.55 2.09 8.50
N THR A 40 -43.42 1.08 8.65
CA THR A 40 -43.60 -0.01 7.68
C THR A 40 -43.88 0.51 6.28
N ARG A 41 -44.75 1.53 6.14
CA ARG A 41 -45.08 2.11 4.82
C ARG A 41 -43.88 2.80 4.15
N ASP A 42 -43.02 3.46 4.91
CA ASP A 42 -41.86 4.17 4.34
C ASP A 42 -40.75 3.19 3.95
N VAL A 43 -40.57 2.11 4.72
CA VAL A 43 -39.67 1.02 4.36
C VAL A 43 -40.20 0.25 3.14
N GLN A 44 -41.51 0.01 3.03
CA GLN A 44 -42.11 -0.65 1.87
C GLN A 44 -41.93 0.14 0.56
N LYS A 45 -41.92 1.48 0.59
CA LYS A 45 -41.63 2.30 -0.59
C LYS A 45 -40.20 2.12 -1.10
N ALA A 46 -39.27 1.70 -0.25
CA ALA A 46 -37.89 1.41 -0.61
C ALA A 46 -37.70 -0.01 -1.20
N ARG A 47 -38.79 -0.76 -1.39
CA ARG A 47 -38.81 -2.07 -2.03
C ARG A 47 -38.97 -1.94 -3.55
N LEU A 48 -38.12 -2.63 -4.30
CA LEU A 48 -38.21 -2.80 -5.75
C LEU A 48 -38.19 -4.29 -6.08
N GLY A 49 -39.37 -4.86 -6.39
CA GLY A 49 -39.52 -6.30 -6.60
C GLY A 49 -39.09 -7.09 -5.36
N ASP A 50 -38.05 -7.90 -5.52
CA ASP A 50 -37.46 -8.74 -4.48
C ASP A 50 -36.38 -8.02 -3.65
N LEU A 51 -36.01 -6.79 -4.01
CA LEU A 51 -34.98 -6.02 -3.31
C LEU A 51 -35.58 -4.99 -2.36
N LEU A 52 -35.15 -4.99 -1.10
CA LEU A 52 -35.41 -3.93 -0.13
C LEU A 52 -34.14 -3.10 0.08
N ASP A 53 -34.11 -1.85 -0.39
CA ASP A 53 -32.94 -0.97 -0.31
C ASP A 53 -33.06 0.00 0.88
N LEU A 54 -32.36 -0.31 1.97
CA LEU A 54 -32.39 0.49 3.19
C LEU A 54 -31.45 1.71 3.11
N GLY A 55 -30.82 2.01 1.98
CA GLY A 55 -29.87 3.12 1.81
C GLY A 55 -28.51 2.90 2.47
N THR A 56 -28.44 2.16 3.57
CA THR A 56 -27.19 1.69 4.22
C THR A 56 -26.79 0.28 3.80
N GLY A 57 -27.74 -0.51 3.35
CA GLY A 57 -27.58 -1.89 2.92
C GLY A 57 -28.85 -2.40 2.26
N LYS A 58 -28.80 -3.62 1.72
CA LYS A 58 -29.87 -4.20 0.92
C LYS A 58 -30.27 -5.57 1.43
N ILE A 59 -31.54 -5.89 1.31
CA ILE A 59 -32.05 -7.24 1.58
C ILE A 59 -32.72 -7.74 0.31
N THR A 60 -32.15 -8.80 -0.28
CA THR A 60 -32.76 -9.50 -1.42
C THR A 60 -33.61 -10.64 -0.85
N LEU A 61 -34.92 -10.42 -0.88
CA LEU A 61 -35.96 -11.35 -0.47
C LEU A 61 -36.28 -12.31 -1.63
N THR A 62 -36.95 -13.42 -1.34
CA THR A 62 -37.61 -14.23 -2.37
C THR A 62 -39.11 -13.91 -2.38
N PRO A 63 -39.87 -14.31 -3.42
CA PRO A 63 -41.31 -14.04 -3.48
C PRO A 63 -42.11 -14.54 -2.26
N ALA A 64 -41.67 -15.64 -1.63
CA ALA A 64 -42.28 -16.20 -0.43
C ALA A 64 -41.73 -15.62 0.90
N VAL A 65 -40.99 -14.52 0.83
CA VAL A 65 -40.47 -13.79 1.99
C VAL A 65 -40.94 -12.34 1.93
N THR A 66 -41.74 -11.93 2.90
CA THR A 66 -42.45 -10.64 2.90
C THR A 66 -42.07 -9.79 4.10
N LEU A 67 -41.98 -8.48 3.93
CA LEU A 67 -41.82 -7.55 5.04
C LEU A 67 -43.17 -7.37 5.74
N GLY A 68 -43.31 -7.92 6.95
CA GLY A 68 -44.52 -7.81 7.75
C GLY A 68 -44.64 -6.51 8.54
N LYS A 69 -43.53 -6.03 9.14
CA LYS A 69 -43.52 -4.78 9.93
C LYS A 69 -42.13 -4.13 9.92
N ALA A 70 -42.08 -2.80 10.04
CA ALA A 70 -40.86 -2.06 10.36
C ALA A 70 -41.12 -1.00 11.44
N GLU A 71 -40.28 -0.97 12.46
CA GLU A 71 -40.38 -0.01 13.57
C GLU A 71 -39.05 0.71 13.81
N ALA A 72 -39.08 2.04 13.84
CA ALA A 72 -37.95 2.83 14.32
C ALA A 72 -37.99 2.85 15.86
N LYS A 73 -36.90 2.45 16.53
CA LYS A 73 -36.78 2.51 17.99
C LYS A 73 -35.32 2.63 18.40
N GLY A 74 -35.00 3.61 19.25
CA GLY A 74 -33.68 3.74 19.88
C GLY A 74 -32.52 3.83 18.89
N GLY A 75 -32.70 4.55 17.77
CA GLY A 75 -31.66 4.67 16.73
C GLY A 75 -31.46 3.40 15.89
N LYS A 76 -32.39 2.44 15.95
CA LYS A 76 -32.39 1.23 15.10
C LYS A 76 -33.71 1.11 14.35
N LEU A 77 -33.65 0.45 13.20
CA LEU A 77 -34.80 0.00 12.43
C LEU A 77 -35.01 -1.48 12.69
N HIS A 78 -36.08 -1.84 13.37
CA HIS A 78 -36.49 -3.21 13.64
C HIS A 78 -37.41 -3.68 12.52
N LEU A 79 -36.95 -4.66 11.76
CA LEU A 79 -37.68 -5.29 10.66
C LEU A 79 -38.23 -6.64 11.13
N THR A 80 -39.51 -6.87 10.86
CA THR A 80 -40.16 -8.17 11.02
C THR A 80 -40.48 -8.68 9.62
N ILE A 81 -39.80 -9.75 9.23
CA ILE A 81 -39.88 -10.38 7.91
C ILE A 81 -40.50 -11.76 8.09
N THR A 82 -41.57 -12.04 7.36
CA THR A 82 -42.28 -13.33 7.37
C THR A 82 -41.72 -14.22 6.28
N VAL A 83 -41.35 -15.44 6.64
CA VAL A 83 -40.98 -16.51 5.71
C VAL A 83 -42.19 -17.43 5.57
N GLU A 84 -42.90 -17.31 4.46
CA GLU A 84 -44.20 -17.96 4.24
C GLU A 84 -44.04 -19.43 3.83
N GLU A 85 -43.00 -19.74 3.06
CA GLU A 85 -42.67 -21.09 2.59
C GLU A 85 -41.34 -21.59 3.17
N PRO A 86 -41.12 -22.92 3.30
CA PRO A 86 -39.82 -23.47 3.66
C PRO A 86 -38.77 -23.27 2.55
N GLU A 87 -37.51 -23.57 2.88
CA GLU A 87 -36.33 -23.53 2.01
C GLU A 87 -35.99 -22.20 1.33
N GLN A 88 -36.43 -21.08 1.90
CA GLN A 88 -36.14 -19.76 1.36
C GLN A 88 -34.72 -19.32 1.68
N THR A 89 -34.12 -18.55 0.78
CA THR A 89 -32.77 -18.00 0.96
C THR A 89 -32.83 -16.49 0.82
N VAL A 90 -32.42 -15.78 1.86
CA VAL A 90 -32.41 -14.31 1.88
C VAL A 90 -30.96 -13.84 1.88
N GLN A 91 -30.64 -12.88 1.02
CA GLN A 91 -29.32 -12.26 0.97
C GLN A 91 -29.34 -10.88 1.60
N PHE A 92 -28.38 -10.60 2.46
CA PHE A 92 -28.17 -9.34 3.15
C PHE A 92 -26.84 -8.75 2.70
N ASP A 93 -26.86 -7.58 2.07
CA ASP A 93 -25.68 -6.89 1.58
C ASP A 93 -25.47 -5.56 2.33
N ASN A 94 -24.26 -5.34 2.83
CA ASN A 94 -23.82 -4.18 3.61
C ASN A 94 -24.64 -3.90 4.89
N LEU A 95 -25.21 -4.94 5.52
CA LEU A 95 -25.93 -4.86 6.80
C LEU A 95 -25.11 -5.39 7.98
N ILE A 96 -23.80 -5.13 7.97
CA ILE A 96 -22.86 -5.63 8.98
C ILE A 96 -23.22 -5.10 10.36
N GLY A 97 -23.32 -5.99 11.34
CA GLY A 97 -23.72 -5.65 12.70
C GLY A 97 -25.24 -5.62 12.92
N ALA A 98 -26.05 -5.89 11.89
CA ALA A 98 -27.46 -6.19 12.09
C ALA A 98 -27.61 -7.51 12.84
N THR A 99 -28.42 -7.51 13.89
CA THR A 99 -28.67 -8.69 14.73
C THR A 99 -30.15 -8.93 14.90
N GLY A 100 -30.52 -10.18 15.11
CA GLY A 100 -31.89 -10.59 15.03
C GLY A 100 -32.13 -11.98 15.57
N SER A 101 -33.35 -12.45 15.38
CA SER A 101 -33.71 -13.83 15.68
C SER A 101 -34.72 -14.36 14.68
N TYR A 102 -34.58 -15.63 14.35
CA TYR A 102 -35.54 -16.35 13.53
C TYR A 102 -36.30 -17.35 14.39
N GLN A 103 -37.62 -17.24 14.37
CA GLN A 103 -38.52 -18.15 15.05
C GLN A 103 -39.27 -18.99 14.01
N PRO A 104 -38.84 -20.24 13.76
CA PRO A 104 -39.61 -21.17 12.95
C PRO A 104 -40.91 -21.55 13.66
N VAL A 105 -41.96 -21.85 12.89
CA VAL A 105 -43.21 -22.40 13.44
C VAL A 105 -42.90 -23.68 14.22
N GLU A 106 -43.46 -23.80 15.44
CA GLU A 106 -43.33 -24.94 16.36
C GLU A 106 -41.90 -25.23 16.86
N LEU A 107 -40.95 -24.31 16.68
CA LEU A 107 -39.58 -24.44 17.20
C LEU A 107 -39.14 -23.22 18.00
N LYS A 108 -38.09 -23.41 18.81
CA LYS A 108 -37.46 -22.33 19.55
C LYS A 108 -36.78 -21.34 18.60
N SER A 109 -36.81 -20.07 18.97
CA SER A 109 -36.10 -19.01 18.25
C SER A 109 -34.59 -19.26 18.25
N ARG A 110 -33.93 -18.95 17.14
CA ARG A 110 -32.46 -18.98 16.99
C ARG A 110 -31.92 -17.58 16.68
N PRO A 111 -30.75 -17.21 17.22
CA PRO A 111 -30.14 -15.92 16.91
C PRO A 111 -29.66 -15.87 15.45
N ILE A 112 -29.67 -14.67 14.88
CA ILE A 112 -29.07 -14.35 13.58
C ILE A 112 -28.19 -13.12 13.75
N ALA A 113 -26.98 -13.18 13.22
CA ALA A 113 -26.05 -12.06 13.20
C ALA A 113 -25.43 -11.94 11.81
N ILE A 114 -25.43 -10.72 11.26
CA ILE A 114 -24.83 -10.42 9.96
C ILE A 114 -23.40 -9.93 10.19
N GLU A 115 -22.42 -10.84 10.06
CA GLU A 115 -21.02 -10.58 10.40
C GLU A 115 -20.16 -10.15 9.18
N LYS A 116 -20.69 -10.33 7.96
CA LYS A 116 -19.99 -10.09 6.70
C LYS A 116 -20.73 -9.08 5.83
N ALA A 117 -20.00 -8.45 4.91
CA ALA A 117 -20.56 -7.46 3.97
C ALA A 117 -21.58 -8.07 3.02
N SER A 118 -21.51 -9.37 2.74
CA SER A 118 -22.56 -10.13 2.08
C SER A 118 -22.80 -11.37 2.92
N HIS A 119 -24.04 -11.60 3.32
CA HIS A 119 -24.47 -12.71 4.16
C HIS A 119 -25.71 -13.34 3.56
N THR A 120 -25.73 -14.66 3.49
CA THR A 120 -26.86 -15.42 2.96
C THR A 120 -27.41 -16.28 4.08
N GLU A 121 -28.69 -16.11 4.39
CA GLU A 121 -29.37 -16.90 5.41
C GLU A 121 -30.39 -17.83 4.75
N ARG A 122 -30.27 -19.13 5.01
CA ARG A 122 -31.23 -20.13 4.53
C ARG A 122 -32.24 -20.48 5.62
N PHE A 123 -33.52 -20.37 5.31
CA PHE A 123 -34.65 -20.68 6.17
C PHE A 123 -35.31 -21.98 5.73
N ILE A 124 -35.02 -23.08 6.43
CA ILE A 124 -35.48 -24.42 6.05
C ILE A 124 -36.99 -24.62 6.33
N ARG A 125 -37.59 -23.81 7.20
CA ARG A 125 -39.01 -23.88 7.61
C ARG A 125 -39.64 -22.50 7.50
N LYS A 126 -40.97 -22.43 7.43
CA LYS A 126 -41.75 -21.18 7.60
C LYS A 126 -41.61 -20.60 9.02
N GLY A 127 -41.72 -19.29 9.16
CA GLY A 127 -41.48 -18.61 10.43
C GLY A 127 -41.31 -17.10 10.32
N VAL A 128 -40.84 -16.46 11.39
CA VAL A 128 -40.68 -15.01 11.46
C VAL A 128 -39.23 -14.66 11.79
N LEU A 129 -38.64 -13.81 10.95
CA LEU A 129 -37.35 -13.18 11.16
C LEU A 129 -37.56 -11.79 11.76
N THR A 130 -36.92 -11.53 12.88
CA THR A 130 -36.78 -10.18 13.45
C THR A 130 -35.35 -9.72 13.28
N LEU A 131 -35.12 -8.53 12.73
CA LEU A 131 -33.78 -8.00 12.46
C LEU A 131 -33.70 -6.52 12.86
N ALA A 132 -32.73 -6.17 13.70
CA ALA A 132 -32.46 -4.79 14.09
C ALA A 132 -31.27 -4.24 13.29
N VAL A 133 -31.53 -3.22 12.46
CA VAL A 133 -30.54 -2.53 11.63
C VAL A 133 -30.18 -1.18 12.28
N PRO A 134 -28.91 -0.90 12.57
CA PRO A 134 -28.52 0.37 13.18
C PRO A 134 -28.66 1.55 12.22
N LYS A 135 -29.13 2.69 12.72
CA LYS A 135 -29.17 3.97 11.97
C LYS A 135 -27.73 4.44 11.69
N PRO A 136 -27.42 4.91 10.47
CA PRO A 136 -26.11 5.49 10.17
C PRO A 136 -25.96 6.81 10.94
N GLU A 137 -24.94 6.93 11.78
CA GLU A 137 -24.69 8.15 12.54
C GLU A 137 -24.15 9.26 11.62
N GLY A 138 -24.87 10.39 11.57
CA GLY A 138 -24.39 11.60 10.92
C GLY A 138 -23.21 12.19 11.69
N LYS A 139 -22.14 12.55 10.96
CA LYS A 139 -20.85 13.07 11.45
C LYS A 139 -20.91 13.90 12.75
N ARG A 140 -20.16 13.45 13.77
CA ARG A 140 -19.28 14.29 14.63
C ARG A 140 -18.15 13.44 15.25
N ASP A 141 -17.04 14.11 15.56
CA ASP A 141 -15.67 13.58 15.67
C ASP A 141 -15.33 12.68 16.90
N ALA A 142 -14.72 11.50 16.63
CA ALA A 142 -13.67 10.71 17.36
C ALA A 142 -13.80 10.31 18.87
N PRO A 143 -13.07 9.29 19.42
CA PRO A 143 -12.45 8.05 18.86
C PRO A 143 -12.65 6.74 19.70
N ALA A 144 -12.21 5.58 19.13
CA ALA A 144 -12.02 4.20 19.68
C ALA A 144 -13.24 3.25 19.72
N ALA A 145 -13.24 1.96 19.31
CA ALA A 145 -12.25 1.01 18.79
C ALA A 145 -12.94 0.04 17.78
N PRO A 146 -12.23 -0.50 16.75
CA PRO A 146 -12.88 -1.19 15.62
C PRO A 146 -13.11 -2.70 15.82
N ALA A 147 -14.28 -3.19 15.38
CA ALA A 147 -14.54 -4.61 15.14
C ALA A 147 -13.93 -5.05 13.79
N VAL A 148 -13.13 -6.11 13.86
CA VAL A 148 -12.24 -6.62 12.80
C VAL A 148 -13.04 -7.43 11.77
N LYS A 149 -13.18 -6.93 10.55
CA LYS A 149 -13.29 -7.80 9.35
C LYS A 149 -11.92 -8.48 9.16
N PRO A 150 -11.83 -9.77 8.78
CA PRO A 150 -10.59 -10.29 8.18
C PRO A 150 -10.48 -9.68 6.78
N SER A 151 -10.04 -8.42 6.73
CA SER A 151 -9.71 -7.71 5.51
C SER A 151 -8.33 -8.18 5.08
N VAL A 152 -8.24 -9.36 4.44
CA VAL A 152 -7.04 -9.67 3.66
C VAL A 152 -7.14 -8.85 2.38
N GLU A 153 -6.60 -7.65 2.41
CA GLU A 153 -6.44 -6.81 1.23
C GLU A 153 -5.15 -7.20 0.51
N TRP A 154 -5.18 -7.30 -0.81
CA TRP A 154 -3.98 -7.62 -1.57
C TRP A 154 -3.29 -6.33 -2.02
N VAL A 155 -2.09 -6.06 -1.51
CA VAL A 155 -1.28 -4.90 -1.89
C VAL A 155 -0.02 -5.43 -2.57
N ASP A 156 0.19 -5.12 -3.86
CA ASP A 156 1.36 -5.57 -4.63
C ASP A 156 1.60 -7.10 -4.59
N GLY A 157 0.52 -7.89 -4.47
CA GLY A 157 0.59 -9.36 -4.34
C GLY A 157 0.86 -9.87 -2.93
N VAL A 158 0.83 -9.01 -1.91
CA VAL A 158 0.90 -9.35 -0.48
C VAL A 158 -0.50 -9.43 0.12
N PRO A 159 -0.88 -10.49 0.85
CA PRO A 159 -2.05 -10.44 1.72
C PRO A 159 -1.74 -9.52 2.91
N VAL A 160 -2.40 -8.37 3.01
CA VAL A 160 -2.30 -7.42 4.11
C VAL A 160 -3.55 -7.56 4.95
N GLY A 161 -3.40 -7.84 6.24
CA GLY A 161 -4.49 -8.03 7.18
C GLY A 161 -4.41 -9.35 7.94
N ASP A 162 -5.53 -9.78 8.48
CA ASP A 162 -5.62 -10.96 9.34
C ASP A 162 -5.58 -12.25 8.50
N VAL A 163 -4.47 -12.99 8.60
CA VAL A 163 -4.19 -14.22 7.87
C VAL A 163 -4.29 -15.46 8.77
N THR A 164 -4.88 -15.33 9.95
CA THR A 164 -4.94 -16.39 10.98
C THR A 164 -5.50 -17.70 10.44
N ALA A 165 -6.64 -17.66 9.74
CA ALA A 165 -7.30 -18.85 9.22
C ALA A 165 -6.48 -19.56 8.13
N ALA A 166 -5.80 -18.79 7.27
CA ALA A 166 -4.96 -19.33 6.20
C ALA A 166 -3.72 -20.03 6.77
N LEU A 167 -3.05 -19.41 7.75
CA LEU A 167 -1.88 -20.01 8.41
C LEU A 167 -2.27 -21.19 9.30
N ALA A 168 -3.40 -21.12 10.02
CA ALA A 168 -3.89 -22.25 10.80
C ALA A 168 -4.11 -23.50 9.95
N ALA A 169 -4.56 -23.35 8.69
CA ALA A 169 -4.76 -24.46 7.76
C ALA A 169 -3.45 -25.12 7.28
N THR A 170 -2.30 -24.44 7.45
CA THR A 170 -0.97 -24.98 7.10
C THR A 170 -0.35 -25.80 8.23
N ILE A 171 -0.92 -25.79 9.44
CA ILE A 171 -0.38 -26.51 10.59
C ILE A 171 -0.57 -28.02 10.36
N LYS A 172 0.55 -28.75 10.21
CA LYS A 172 0.57 -30.21 10.08
C LYS A 172 1.51 -30.81 11.11
N GLY A 173 1.02 -31.75 11.91
CA GLY A 173 1.82 -32.41 12.95
C GLY A 173 2.40 -31.47 14.01
N GLY A 174 1.70 -30.36 14.32
CA GLY A 174 2.19 -29.34 15.24
C GLY A 174 3.23 -28.38 14.63
N VAL A 175 3.53 -28.48 13.34
CA VAL A 175 4.45 -27.56 12.66
C VAL A 175 3.66 -26.58 11.81
N LEU A 176 3.85 -25.30 12.06
CA LEU A 176 3.40 -24.20 11.23
C LEU A 176 4.52 -23.87 10.21
N ASP A 177 4.31 -24.21 8.94
CA ASP A 177 5.25 -23.88 7.85
C ASP A 177 4.65 -22.80 6.96
N PHE A 178 5.38 -21.70 6.82
CA PHE A 178 4.97 -20.53 6.02
C PHE A 178 6.03 -20.16 4.97
N GLY A 179 6.86 -21.13 4.56
CA GLY A 179 7.75 -21.05 3.40
C GLY A 179 9.05 -20.28 3.59
N ILE A 180 9.17 -19.48 4.65
CA ILE A 180 10.38 -18.70 5.01
C ILE A 180 10.95 -19.06 6.39
N GLY A 181 10.40 -20.13 6.98
CA GLY A 181 10.76 -20.67 8.27
C GLY A 181 9.64 -21.55 8.79
N ARG A 182 9.92 -22.27 9.87
CA ARG A 182 9.00 -23.20 10.53
C ARG A 182 8.87 -22.83 11.99
N ILE A 183 7.67 -22.98 12.53
CA ILE A 183 7.43 -22.89 13.96
C ILE A 183 6.89 -24.23 14.43
N THR A 184 7.64 -24.91 15.30
CA THR A 184 7.19 -26.14 15.94
C THR A 184 6.43 -25.77 17.21
N LEU A 185 5.12 -26.00 17.17
CA LEU A 185 4.16 -25.77 18.24
C LEU A 185 3.99 -27.07 19.04
N PRO A 186 4.46 -27.14 20.29
CA PRO A 186 4.26 -28.32 21.12
C PRO A 186 2.78 -28.47 21.55
N PRO A 187 2.37 -29.66 22.01
CA PRO A 187 1.00 -29.91 22.47
C PRO A 187 0.57 -28.96 23.60
N GLY A 188 -0.38 -28.07 23.33
CA GLY A 188 -0.83 -27.04 24.26
C GLY A 188 -0.35 -25.63 23.90
N VAL A 189 0.29 -25.44 22.74
CA VAL A 189 0.51 -24.12 22.15
C VAL A 189 -0.34 -23.97 20.89
N THR A 190 -1.18 -22.94 20.84
CA THR A 190 -2.11 -22.70 19.71
C THR A 190 -1.91 -21.34 19.07
N LEU A 191 -2.03 -21.26 17.74
CA LEU A 191 -2.05 -19.99 17.02
C LEU A 191 -3.40 -19.30 17.26
N LYS A 192 -3.39 -18.16 17.95
CA LYS A 192 -4.60 -17.33 18.19
C LYS A 192 -4.83 -16.33 17.08
N ARG A 193 -3.75 -15.71 16.60
CA ARG A 193 -3.82 -14.66 15.59
C ARG A 193 -2.56 -14.60 14.76
N ALA A 194 -2.69 -14.29 13.48
CA ALA A 194 -1.59 -13.93 12.61
C ALA A 194 -2.03 -12.75 11.72
N VAL A 195 -1.24 -11.68 11.72
CA VAL A 195 -1.51 -10.47 10.95
C VAL A 195 -0.30 -10.14 10.11
N VAL A 196 -0.50 -9.97 8.81
CA VAL A 196 0.51 -9.43 7.90
C VAL A 196 0.25 -7.96 7.73
N THR A 197 1.29 -7.15 7.93
CA THR A 197 1.27 -5.72 7.62
C THR A 197 2.38 -5.42 6.65
N VAL A 198 2.06 -4.64 5.62
CA VAL A 198 3.07 -4.14 4.69
C VAL A 198 3.38 -2.72 5.08
N LYS A 199 4.60 -2.50 5.54
CA LYS A 199 5.13 -1.18 5.77
C LYS A 199 5.99 -0.81 4.57
N LYS A 200 5.44 0.04 3.69
CA LYS A 200 6.20 0.66 2.61
C LYS A 200 7.14 1.70 3.24
N ASP A 201 8.36 1.29 3.58
CA ASP A 201 9.48 2.16 4.01
C ASP A 201 10.55 2.13 2.90
N PRO A 202 10.46 2.98 1.86
CA PRO A 202 11.44 3.01 0.77
C PRO A 202 12.88 3.17 1.31
N PRO A 203 13.86 2.44 0.74
CA PRO A 203 13.79 1.66 -0.50
C PRO A 203 13.26 0.22 -0.37
N LEU A 204 12.76 -0.21 0.80
CA LEU A 204 12.42 -1.62 1.03
C LEU A 204 10.98 -1.80 1.52
N THR A 205 10.22 -2.67 0.86
CA THR A 205 8.88 -3.04 1.33
C THR A 205 9.02 -3.99 2.52
N LYS A 206 8.94 -3.47 3.75
CA LYS A 206 8.99 -4.31 4.96
C LYS A 206 7.65 -4.99 5.15
N VAL A 207 7.62 -6.31 4.98
CA VAL A 207 6.51 -7.17 5.38
C VAL A 207 6.75 -7.56 6.84
N LEU A 208 5.85 -7.12 7.71
CA LEU A 208 5.80 -7.51 9.11
C LEU A 208 4.74 -8.59 9.26
N LEU A 209 5.16 -9.78 9.67
CA LEU A 209 4.26 -10.86 10.06
C LEU A 209 4.27 -10.96 11.59
N ARG A 210 3.12 -10.69 12.20
CA ARG A 210 2.92 -10.77 13.64
C ARG A 210 2.07 -11.98 13.97
N PHE A 211 2.55 -12.86 14.84
CA PHE A 211 1.80 -14.00 15.37
C PHE A 211 1.52 -13.79 16.85
N THR A 212 0.35 -14.24 17.29
CA THR A 212 -0.03 -14.39 18.69
C THR A 212 -0.26 -15.88 18.95
N LEU A 213 0.56 -16.47 19.81
CA LEU A 213 0.44 -17.85 20.27
C LEU A 213 -0.12 -17.87 21.71
N SER A 214 -1.00 -18.80 22.02
CA SER A 214 -1.46 -19.10 23.38
C SER A 214 -0.69 -20.30 23.90
N VAL A 215 -0.14 -20.19 25.11
CA VAL A 215 0.56 -21.26 25.82
C VAL A 215 -0.34 -21.71 26.96
N ASP A 216 -1.03 -22.84 26.75
CA ASP A 216 -2.11 -23.31 27.63
C ASP A 216 -1.59 -24.17 28.81
N LYS A 217 -0.30 -24.56 28.75
CA LYS A 217 0.42 -25.33 29.78
C LYS A 217 1.77 -24.67 30.08
N PRO A 218 2.26 -24.72 31.34
CA PRO A 218 3.63 -24.30 31.63
C PRO A 218 4.64 -25.24 30.96
N ASP A 219 5.90 -24.81 30.93
CA ASP A 219 7.06 -25.53 30.43
C ASP A 219 7.00 -25.97 28.95
N GLN A 220 6.35 -25.15 28.11
CA GLN A 220 6.29 -25.41 26.67
C GLN A 220 7.47 -24.77 25.95
N THR A 221 8.15 -25.53 25.09
CA THR A 221 9.22 -25.02 24.24
C THR A 221 8.74 -24.83 22.81
N VAL A 222 8.72 -23.59 22.34
CA VAL A 222 8.44 -23.26 20.94
C VAL A 222 9.76 -23.14 20.19
N ALA A 223 9.90 -23.88 19.09
CA ALA A 223 11.06 -23.77 18.23
C ALA A 223 10.73 -22.95 16.98
N PHE A 224 11.50 -21.91 16.72
CA PHE A 224 11.48 -21.12 15.50
C PHE A 224 12.68 -21.51 14.66
N GLU A 225 12.48 -22.16 13.52
CA GLU A 225 13.54 -22.82 12.75
C GLU A 225 13.63 -22.25 11.34
N GLY A 226 14.85 -22.08 10.84
CA GLY A 226 15.10 -21.72 9.45
C GLY A 226 14.66 -20.30 9.09
N LEU A 227 14.57 -19.39 10.06
CA LEU A 227 14.09 -18.03 9.85
C LEU A 227 15.15 -17.16 9.17
N SER A 228 14.73 -16.43 8.13
CA SER A 228 15.50 -15.36 7.49
C SER A 228 14.84 -14.01 7.78
N GLY A 229 15.51 -13.14 8.53
CA GLY A 229 15.00 -11.79 8.87
C GLY A 229 15.25 -11.41 10.33
N TYR A 230 14.46 -10.45 10.81
CA TYR A 230 14.47 -10.03 12.21
C TYR A 230 13.31 -10.68 12.96
N LEU A 231 13.56 -11.33 14.09
CA LEU A 231 12.53 -11.88 14.98
C LEU A 231 12.57 -11.16 16.32
N GLU A 232 11.41 -10.67 16.75
CA GLU A 232 11.20 -10.05 18.04
C GLU A 232 10.08 -10.78 18.78
N THR A 233 10.32 -11.25 20.00
CA THR A 233 9.31 -11.97 20.79
C THR A 233 9.05 -11.30 22.14
N LYS A 234 7.77 -11.16 22.46
CA LYS A 234 7.29 -10.62 23.73
C LYS A 234 6.33 -11.61 24.38
N TYR A 235 6.58 -11.93 25.64
CA TYR A 235 5.78 -12.90 26.39
C TYR A 235 4.98 -12.22 27.50
N HIS A 236 3.70 -12.53 27.56
CA HIS A 236 2.70 -12.01 28.48
C HIS A 236 2.17 -13.17 29.35
N PRO A 237 2.79 -13.48 30.50
CA PRO A 237 2.27 -14.52 31.40
C PRO A 237 0.92 -14.09 32.00
N GLU A 238 0.00 -15.03 32.23
CA GLU A 238 -1.28 -14.77 32.91
C GLU A 238 -1.08 -14.21 34.34
N ALA A 239 0.06 -14.55 34.96
CA ALA A 239 0.50 -14.02 36.24
C ALA A 239 1.96 -13.53 36.15
N GLY A 240 2.13 -12.21 36.02
CA GLY A 240 3.43 -11.53 36.04
C GLY A 240 3.52 -10.36 35.06
N GLU A 241 4.68 -9.70 35.04
CA GLU A 241 4.96 -8.63 34.07
C GLU A 241 5.37 -9.21 32.71
N ALA A 242 4.99 -8.51 31.64
CA ALA A 242 5.37 -8.87 30.28
C ALA A 242 6.89 -8.74 30.12
N ARG A 243 7.55 -9.79 29.62
CA ARG A 243 8.99 -9.80 29.41
C ARG A 243 9.32 -9.81 27.92
N TRP A 244 10.34 -9.04 27.55
CA TRP A 244 11.00 -9.19 26.25
C TRP A 244 11.85 -10.45 26.29
N VAL A 245 11.68 -11.29 25.27
CA VAL A 245 12.27 -12.62 25.30
C VAL A 245 13.42 -12.73 24.32
N LEU A 246 13.31 -12.15 23.12
CA LEU A 246 14.40 -12.21 22.15
C LEU A 246 14.29 -11.15 21.04
N LEU A 247 15.42 -10.53 20.67
CA LEU A 247 15.62 -9.79 19.41
C LEU A 247 16.81 -10.39 18.68
N MET A 248 16.61 -10.95 17.49
CA MET A 248 17.71 -11.41 16.63
C MET A 248 17.54 -10.97 15.18
N GLY A 249 18.61 -10.48 14.58
CA GLY A 249 18.69 -10.14 13.17
C GLY A 249 19.66 -11.04 12.43
N ALA A 250 19.22 -11.64 11.33
CA ALA A 250 20.09 -12.38 10.42
C ALA A 250 20.23 -11.69 9.06
N ASN A 251 21.41 -11.81 8.46
CA ASN A 251 21.69 -11.36 7.10
C ASN A 251 21.43 -12.50 6.09
N LYS A 252 21.42 -12.17 4.79
CA LYS A 252 20.88 -12.98 3.67
C LYS A 252 21.32 -14.46 3.58
N ASP A 253 22.42 -14.86 4.22
CA ASP A 253 23.04 -16.18 4.07
C ASP A 253 22.93 -17.11 5.30
N ASN A 254 22.35 -16.65 6.42
CA ASN A 254 22.31 -17.44 7.67
C ASN A 254 20.88 -17.59 8.21
N ALA A 255 20.28 -18.76 8.01
CA ALA A 255 19.05 -19.13 8.70
C ALA A 255 19.38 -19.53 10.16
N PHE A 256 18.56 -19.12 11.12
CA PHE A 256 18.78 -19.44 12.54
C PHE A 256 17.65 -20.28 13.11
N THR A 257 17.96 -21.01 14.18
CA THR A 257 17.00 -21.77 14.99
C THR A 257 17.01 -21.25 16.41
N VAL A 258 15.85 -20.86 16.91
CA VAL A 258 15.60 -20.44 18.30
C VAL A 258 14.72 -21.47 18.96
N ARG A 259 15.02 -21.83 20.20
CA ARG A 259 14.13 -22.61 21.05
C ARG A 259 13.87 -21.83 22.32
N GLU A 260 12.62 -21.45 22.53
CA GLU A 260 12.23 -20.63 23.66
C GLU A 260 11.31 -21.42 24.58
N ARG A 261 11.63 -21.47 25.89
CA ARG A 261 10.85 -22.18 26.90
C ARG A 261 10.00 -21.20 27.70
N PHE A 262 8.69 -21.45 27.73
CA PHE A 262 7.72 -20.68 28.49
C PHE A 262 7.33 -21.42 29.76
N GLU A 263 7.79 -20.91 30.90
CA GLU A 263 7.62 -21.54 32.22
C GLU A 263 6.21 -21.40 32.80
N LYS A 264 5.39 -20.50 32.24
CA LYS A 264 4.02 -20.21 32.71
C LYS A 264 3.03 -20.26 31.54
N LYS A 265 1.74 -20.21 31.87
CA LYS A 265 0.69 -19.94 30.88
C LYS A 265 0.69 -18.48 30.49
N GLY A 266 0.34 -18.18 29.25
CA GLY A 266 0.31 -16.82 28.75
C GLY A 266 0.28 -16.71 27.23
N GLU A 267 0.37 -15.48 26.75
CA GLU A 267 0.41 -15.18 25.32
C GLU A 267 1.82 -14.80 24.87
N VAL A 268 2.23 -15.31 23.71
CA VAL A 268 3.47 -14.94 23.05
C VAL A 268 3.12 -14.15 21.81
N VAL A 269 3.61 -12.91 21.72
CA VAL A 269 3.56 -12.11 20.50
C VAL A 269 4.93 -12.19 19.83
N ALA A 270 4.97 -12.72 18.61
CA ALA A 270 6.17 -12.81 17.80
C ALA A 270 6.02 -11.92 16.57
N GLU A 271 6.97 -11.03 16.33
CA GLU A 271 7.02 -10.10 15.21
C GLU A 271 8.22 -10.41 14.34
N MET A 272 7.97 -10.61 13.05
CA MET A 272 9.00 -10.94 12.09
C MET A 272 9.04 -9.94 10.93
N TRP A 273 10.23 -9.42 10.64
CA TRP A 273 10.45 -8.42 9.58
C TRP A 273 11.25 -9.01 8.42
N ASN A 274 10.75 -8.84 7.19
CA ASN A 274 11.49 -9.18 5.97
C ASN A 274 11.08 -8.28 4.79
N THR A 275 11.92 -8.14 3.76
CA THR A 275 11.87 -7.02 2.81
C THR A 275 11.51 -7.32 1.36
N GLU A 276 11.38 -8.59 0.90
CA GLU A 276 10.76 -8.87 -0.43
C GLU A 276 10.63 -10.37 -0.79
N GLN A 277 11.55 -11.22 -0.31
CA GLN A 277 11.61 -12.65 -0.72
C GLN A 277 10.45 -13.50 -0.17
N VAL A 278 9.81 -13.06 0.92
CA VAL A 278 8.65 -13.69 1.55
C VAL A 278 7.44 -13.71 0.63
N LEU A 279 7.29 -12.66 -0.18
CA LEU A 279 6.14 -12.50 -1.08
C LEU A 279 6.14 -13.49 -2.22
N ALA A 280 7.34 -13.82 -2.72
CA ALA A 280 7.49 -14.84 -3.74
C ALA A 280 7.22 -16.25 -3.18
N ARG A 281 7.58 -16.52 -1.92
CA ARG A 281 7.49 -17.85 -1.29
C ARG A 281 6.15 -18.15 -0.58
N MET A 282 5.41 -17.14 -0.11
CA MET A 282 4.08 -17.32 0.48
C MET A 282 2.97 -17.51 -0.55
N LYS A 283 3.20 -17.08 -1.80
CA LYS A 283 2.22 -17.13 -2.92
C LYS A 283 1.56 -18.50 -3.16
N PRO A 284 2.24 -19.65 -3.00
CA PRO A 284 1.62 -20.98 -3.17
C PRO A 284 0.67 -21.40 -2.04
N HIS A 285 0.70 -20.71 -0.89
CA HIS A 285 0.03 -21.11 0.35
C HIS A 285 -1.14 -20.19 0.72
N LEU A 286 -1.49 -19.24 -0.14
CA LEU A 286 -2.53 -18.24 0.07
C LEU A 286 -3.71 -18.46 -0.89
N PRO A 287 -4.95 -18.10 -0.50
CA PRO A 287 -6.10 -18.22 -1.38
C PRO A 287 -5.88 -17.41 -2.66
N ALA A 288 -6.22 -18.00 -3.81
CA ALA A 288 -6.03 -17.36 -5.10
C ALA A 288 -6.76 -16.00 -5.16
N PRO A 289 -6.16 -14.96 -5.77
CA PRO A 289 -6.85 -13.71 -5.98
C PRO A 289 -8.09 -13.95 -6.84
N VAL A 290 -9.24 -13.42 -6.42
CA VAL A 290 -10.44 -13.37 -7.27
C VAL A 290 -10.12 -12.42 -8.41
N VAL A 291 -9.74 -13.00 -9.55
CA VAL A 291 -9.51 -12.25 -10.79
C VAL A 291 -10.89 -11.78 -11.26
N ASN A 292 -11.18 -10.49 -11.07
CA ASN A 292 -12.26 -9.85 -11.83
C ASN A 292 -11.89 -9.98 -13.31
N ALA A 293 -12.66 -10.81 -14.02
CA ALA A 293 -12.55 -11.04 -15.45
C ALA A 293 -13.01 -9.78 -16.21
N ALA A 294 -12.18 -8.74 -16.21
CA ALA A 294 -12.37 -7.54 -17.02
C ALA A 294 -11.02 -6.89 -17.33
N ALA A 295 -10.08 -7.64 -17.90
CA ALA A 295 -8.89 -7.07 -18.53
C ALA A 295 -8.29 -8.06 -19.55
N LYS A 296 -9.07 -8.42 -20.58
CA LYS A 296 -8.51 -8.87 -21.86
C LYS A 296 -8.84 -7.83 -22.91
N GLY A 297 -8.00 -6.81 -22.96
CA GLY A 297 -7.97 -5.81 -24.01
C GLY A 297 -6.55 -5.30 -24.13
N ALA A 298 -6.08 -5.09 -25.35
CA ALA A 298 -4.82 -4.39 -25.64
C ALA A 298 -4.75 -3.09 -24.80
N PRO A 299 -3.54 -2.60 -24.44
CA PRO A 299 -3.41 -1.39 -23.63
C PRO A 299 -4.24 -0.27 -24.27
N ALA A 300 -5.27 0.18 -23.54
CA ALA A 300 -6.09 1.29 -23.99
C ALA A 300 -5.16 2.46 -24.30
N LYS A 301 -5.29 3.02 -25.49
CA LYS A 301 -4.54 4.20 -25.95
C LYS A 301 -4.67 5.26 -24.86
N ALA A 302 -3.55 5.63 -24.22
CA ALA A 302 -3.57 6.54 -23.09
C ALA A 302 -4.30 7.83 -23.48
N GLU A 303 -5.34 8.20 -22.72
CA GLU A 303 -6.04 9.46 -22.96
C GLU A 303 -5.05 10.64 -22.83
N PRO A 304 -5.18 11.67 -23.69
CA PRO A 304 -4.29 12.83 -23.66
C PRO A 304 -4.38 13.55 -22.30
N VAL A 305 -3.22 13.85 -21.73
CA VAL A 305 -3.10 14.53 -20.43
C VAL A 305 -3.52 16.00 -20.57
N ASP A 306 -4.57 16.39 -19.87
CA ASP A 306 -5.07 17.77 -19.83
C ASP A 306 -4.40 18.58 -18.71
N LEU A 307 -3.25 19.18 -19.03
CA LEU A 307 -2.47 20.01 -18.10
C LEU A 307 -3.18 21.31 -17.69
N ALA A 308 -4.20 21.76 -18.43
CA ALA A 308 -4.91 22.99 -18.10
C ALA A 308 -5.68 22.85 -16.78
N LYS A 309 -6.14 21.64 -16.45
CA LYS A 309 -6.85 21.33 -15.19
C LYS A 309 -5.99 21.46 -13.93
N LEU A 310 -4.67 21.52 -14.07
CA LEU A 310 -3.75 21.70 -12.93
C LEU A 310 -3.77 23.12 -12.37
N LEU A 311 -4.23 24.08 -13.17
CA LEU A 311 -4.21 25.50 -12.85
C LEU A 311 -5.64 26.04 -12.72
N PRO A 312 -5.87 26.96 -11.77
CA PRO A 312 -7.14 27.67 -11.71
C PRO A 312 -7.33 28.49 -12.99
N GLY A 313 -8.57 28.58 -13.47
CA GLY A 313 -8.86 29.30 -14.70
C GLY A 313 -8.63 30.81 -14.55
N LYS A 314 -8.51 31.52 -15.69
CA LYS A 314 -8.42 33.01 -15.68
C LYS A 314 -9.63 33.65 -14.98
N ALA A 315 -10.80 33.00 -15.05
CA ALA A 315 -12.02 33.42 -14.36
C ALA A 315 -11.90 33.38 -12.82
N GLU A 316 -10.97 32.58 -12.28
CA GLU A 316 -10.67 32.50 -10.84
C GLU A 316 -9.61 33.52 -10.41
N GLY A 317 -9.25 34.46 -11.29
CA GLY A 317 -8.35 35.59 -10.98
C GLY A 317 -6.87 35.24 -11.00
N TYR A 318 -6.49 34.10 -11.57
CA TYR A 318 -5.10 33.67 -11.67
C TYR A 318 -4.51 33.97 -13.05
N THR A 319 -3.35 34.62 -13.08
CA THR A 319 -2.54 34.81 -14.28
C THR A 319 -1.13 34.32 -13.97
N PRO A 320 -0.68 33.19 -14.55
CA PRO A 320 0.65 32.67 -14.30
C PRO A 320 1.71 33.56 -14.97
N ARG A 321 2.91 33.62 -14.37
CA ARG A 321 4.12 34.24 -14.96
C ARG A 321 4.50 33.61 -16.29
N SER A 322 4.27 32.31 -16.40
CA SER A 322 4.38 31.49 -17.61
C SER A 322 3.49 30.27 -17.39
N VAL A 323 2.71 29.93 -18.41
CA VAL A 323 1.82 28.76 -18.37
C VAL A 323 2.64 27.48 -18.20
N GLU A 324 3.77 27.38 -18.89
CA GLU A 324 4.69 26.25 -18.85
C GLU A 324 5.31 26.08 -17.45
N PHE A 325 5.74 27.19 -16.84
CA PHE A 325 6.24 27.19 -15.46
C PHE A 325 5.17 26.69 -14.48
N ALA A 326 3.98 27.27 -14.53
CA ALA A 326 2.92 26.94 -13.61
C ALA A 326 2.44 25.49 -13.77
N GLN A 327 2.33 24.99 -15.01
CA GLN A 327 1.98 23.60 -15.29
C GLN A 327 3.03 22.62 -14.75
N LEU A 328 4.32 22.88 -14.99
CA LEU A 328 5.40 22.04 -14.48
C LEU A 328 5.45 22.06 -12.95
N ALA A 329 5.37 23.26 -12.35
CA ALA A 329 5.38 23.43 -10.90
C ALA A 329 4.18 22.74 -10.24
N ALA A 330 2.97 22.86 -10.79
CA ALA A 330 1.79 22.17 -10.28
C ALA A 330 1.86 20.64 -10.44
N ALA A 331 2.40 20.17 -11.56
CA ALA A 331 2.53 18.73 -11.83
C ALA A 331 3.54 18.05 -10.89
N LEU A 332 4.67 18.71 -10.62
CA LEU A 332 5.73 18.18 -9.74
C LEU A 332 5.51 18.47 -8.25
N SER A 333 4.73 19.49 -7.91
CA SER A 333 4.45 19.84 -6.50
C SER A 333 3.86 18.65 -5.74
N PRO A 334 4.28 18.43 -4.48
CA PRO A 334 3.59 17.56 -3.55
C PRO A 334 2.11 17.91 -3.45
N GLN A 335 1.32 16.88 -3.14
CA GLN A 335 -0.13 17.01 -3.01
C GLN A 335 -0.48 17.68 -1.68
N TYR A 336 -1.40 18.62 -1.74
CA TYR A 336 -1.88 19.42 -0.61
C TYR A 336 -3.38 19.70 -0.72
N ILE A 337 -3.96 20.06 0.43
CA ILE A 337 -5.37 20.48 0.58
C ILE A 337 -5.39 21.88 1.18
N MET A 338 -6.22 22.77 0.63
CA MET A 338 -6.49 24.11 1.16
C MET A 338 -7.94 24.53 0.83
N PRO A 339 -8.47 25.62 1.41
CA PRO A 339 -9.81 26.11 1.08
C PRO A 339 -10.02 26.29 -0.43
N GLY A 340 -11.06 25.66 -0.96
CA GLY A 340 -11.40 25.74 -2.39
C GLY A 340 -10.49 24.95 -3.34
N ARG A 341 -9.49 24.21 -2.83
CA ARG A 341 -8.56 23.46 -3.70
C ARG A 341 -8.05 22.16 -3.07
N ASN A 342 -8.21 21.07 -3.81
CA ASN A 342 -7.65 19.76 -3.47
C ASN A 342 -6.80 19.26 -4.65
N THR A 343 -5.51 19.03 -4.40
CA THR A 343 -4.56 18.59 -5.44
C THR A 343 -4.25 17.08 -5.37
N VAL A 344 -4.95 16.35 -4.50
CA VAL A 344 -4.76 14.91 -4.32
C VAL A 344 -5.15 14.15 -5.58
N ARG A 345 -4.23 13.32 -6.07
CA ARG A 345 -4.41 12.54 -7.31
C ARG A 345 -3.62 11.23 -7.27
N PRO A 346 -4.01 10.21 -8.05
CA PRO A 346 -3.25 8.95 -8.13
C PRO A 346 -1.80 9.19 -8.58
N GLU A 347 -0.85 8.42 -8.04
CA GLU A 347 0.58 8.54 -8.34
C GLU A 347 0.87 8.42 -9.84
N GLU A 348 0.24 7.47 -10.52
CA GLU A 348 0.39 7.26 -11.98
C GLU A 348 -0.13 8.45 -12.80
N GLN A 349 -1.16 9.15 -12.31
CA GLN A 349 -1.66 10.36 -12.96
C GLN A 349 -0.66 11.51 -12.77
N GLN A 350 -0.14 11.68 -11.56
CA GLN A 350 0.88 12.69 -11.26
C GLN A 350 2.15 12.52 -12.10
N GLN A 351 2.62 11.28 -12.27
CA GLN A 351 3.77 10.97 -13.12
C GLN A 351 3.52 11.35 -14.59
N ARG A 352 2.36 10.99 -15.14
CA ARG A 352 2.00 11.34 -16.53
C ARG A 352 1.90 12.85 -16.74
N GLU A 353 1.29 13.57 -15.79
CA GLU A 353 1.21 15.03 -15.80
C GLU A 353 2.59 15.68 -15.72
N ALA A 354 3.47 15.20 -14.86
CA ALA A 354 4.82 15.72 -14.72
C ALA A 354 5.64 15.54 -16.01
N MET A 355 5.60 14.36 -16.62
CA MET A 355 6.28 14.12 -17.90
C MET A 355 5.74 15.02 -19.01
N ALA A 356 4.41 15.12 -19.14
CA ALA A 356 3.78 15.95 -20.16
C ALA A 356 4.10 17.45 -19.97
N ALA A 357 4.14 17.92 -18.73
CA ALA A 357 4.51 19.31 -18.42
C ALA A 357 6.01 19.56 -18.66
N ALA A 358 6.88 18.63 -18.27
CA ALA A 358 8.32 18.75 -18.46
C ALA A 358 8.72 18.73 -19.95
N GLN A 359 7.99 17.98 -20.79
CA GLN A 359 8.18 17.99 -22.24
C GLN A 359 7.89 19.37 -22.86
N LYS A 360 6.96 20.13 -22.29
CA LYS A 360 6.56 21.46 -22.76
C LYS A 360 7.40 22.59 -22.15
N TYR A 361 8.05 22.35 -21.02
CA TYR A 361 8.83 23.37 -20.33
C TYR A 361 10.08 23.77 -21.15
N PRO A 362 10.40 25.07 -21.28
CA PRO A 362 11.52 25.54 -22.10
C PRO A 362 12.89 25.34 -21.41
N SER A 363 13.25 24.07 -21.16
CA SER A 363 14.57 23.66 -20.65
C SER A 363 15.11 22.51 -21.52
N PRO A 364 16.19 22.73 -22.29
CA PRO A 364 16.77 21.69 -23.14
C PRO A 364 17.18 20.43 -22.38
N GLU A 365 17.67 20.60 -21.14
CA GLU A 365 18.07 19.49 -20.27
C GLU A 365 16.87 18.63 -19.87
N LEU A 366 15.76 19.26 -19.43
CA LEU A 366 14.53 18.54 -19.07
C LEU A 366 13.88 17.88 -20.28
N GLN A 367 13.83 18.57 -21.43
CA GLN A 367 13.26 18.01 -22.65
C GLN A 367 14.05 16.78 -23.13
N ARG A 368 15.38 16.84 -23.05
CA ARG A 368 16.25 15.69 -23.35
C ARG A 368 15.98 14.54 -22.38
N PHE A 369 15.93 14.82 -21.08
CA PHE A 369 15.67 13.82 -20.05
C PHE A 369 14.31 13.12 -20.26
N VAL A 370 13.24 13.88 -20.50
CA VAL A 370 11.91 13.32 -20.79
C VAL A 370 11.91 12.51 -22.08
N LYS A 371 12.58 12.97 -23.14
CA LYS A 371 12.71 12.22 -24.39
C LYS A 371 13.39 10.86 -24.17
N GLU A 372 14.43 10.82 -23.35
CA GLU A 372 15.12 9.58 -23.00
C GLU A 372 14.25 8.65 -22.14
N MET A 373 13.51 9.19 -21.16
CA MET A 373 12.49 8.44 -20.41
C MET A 373 11.41 7.83 -21.31
N THR A 374 10.85 8.63 -22.23
CA THR A 374 9.81 8.15 -23.16
C THR A 374 10.37 7.08 -24.08
N ALA A 375 11.56 7.27 -24.64
CA ALA A 375 12.21 6.27 -25.49
C ALA A 375 12.45 4.94 -24.76
N LYS A 376 12.83 4.99 -23.47
CA LYS A 376 12.97 3.78 -22.65
C LYS A 376 11.63 3.12 -22.35
N ALA A 377 10.62 3.90 -21.98
CA ALA A 377 9.26 3.37 -21.76
C ALA A 377 8.70 2.69 -23.01
N ASP A 378 8.90 3.31 -24.18
CA ASP A 378 8.50 2.76 -25.48
C ASP A 378 9.28 1.49 -25.83
N ALA A 379 10.59 1.44 -25.55
CA ALA A 379 11.40 0.24 -25.74
C ALA A 379 10.92 -0.92 -24.87
N VAL A 380 10.53 -0.66 -23.62
CA VAL A 380 9.98 -1.68 -22.70
C VAL A 380 8.57 -2.12 -23.12
N ALA A 381 7.75 -1.20 -23.62
CA ALA A 381 6.40 -1.48 -24.10
C ALA A 381 6.41 -2.35 -25.36
N ASN A 382 7.32 -2.07 -26.29
CA ASN A 382 7.46 -2.76 -27.59
C ASN A 382 8.39 -3.97 -27.55
N LEU A 383 8.95 -4.31 -26.38
CA LEU A 383 9.87 -5.43 -26.22
C LEU A 383 9.23 -6.76 -26.63
N THR A 384 9.90 -7.50 -27.51
CA THR A 384 9.48 -8.85 -27.91
C THR A 384 10.07 -9.94 -27.01
N ALA A 385 9.40 -11.10 -26.95
CA ALA A 385 9.89 -12.23 -26.16
C ALA A 385 11.24 -12.76 -26.68
N ALA A 386 11.47 -12.69 -28.00
CA ALA A 386 12.73 -13.06 -28.61
C ALA A 386 13.89 -12.16 -28.18
N GLU A 387 13.67 -10.84 -28.14
CA GLU A 387 14.65 -9.86 -27.65
C GLU A 387 14.94 -10.05 -26.16
N ALA A 388 13.90 -10.22 -25.33
CA ALA A 388 14.03 -10.49 -23.91
C ALA A 388 14.87 -11.77 -23.65
N ARG A 389 14.56 -12.85 -24.38
CA ARG A 389 15.28 -14.13 -24.27
C ARG A 389 16.74 -13.98 -24.68
N LYS A 390 17.01 -13.27 -25.79
CA LYS A 390 18.37 -13.00 -26.27
C LYS A 390 19.17 -12.21 -25.24
N ALA A 391 18.58 -11.17 -24.64
CA ALA A 391 19.23 -10.33 -23.65
C ALA A 391 19.60 -11.11 -22.37
N LEU A 392 18.67 -11.90 -21.84
CA LEU A 392 18.92 -12.73 -20.65
C LEU A 392 20.02 -13.77 -20.87
N TYR A 393 20.06 -14.41 -22.05
CA TYR A 393 21.14 -15.33 -22.37
C TYR A 393 22.49 -14.63 -22.55
N ALA A 394 22.51 -13.45 -23.18
CA ALA A 394 23.74 -12.66 -23.31
C ALA A 394 24.31 -12.28 -21.94
N GLN A 395 23.47 -11.76 -21.02
CA GLN A 395 23.89 -11.43 -19.65
C GLN A 395 24.39 -12.66 -18.89
N ALA A 396 23.71 -13.81 -19.00
CA ALA A 396 24.18 -15.04 -18.37
C ALA A 396 25.56 -15.46 -18.90
N MET A 397 25.80 -15.33 -20.22
CA MET A 397 27.08 -15.63 -20.84
C MET A 397 28.19 -14.66 -20.41
N GLU A 398 27.89 -13.37 -20.27
CA GLU A 398 28.85 -12.38 -19.78
C GLU A 398 29.31 -12.72 -18.35
N ILE A 399 28.39 -13.13 -17.48
CA ILE A 399 28.72 -13.59 -16.13
C ILE A 399 29.62 -14.84 -16.19
N ASP A 400 29.30 -15.83 -17.04
CA ASP A 400 30.16 -17.02 -17.17
C ASP A 400 31.57 -16.65 -17.65
N GLN A 401 31.68 -15.73 -18.60
CA GLN A 401 32.96 -15.25 -19.10
C GLN A 401 33.75 -14.50 -18.03
N ALA A 402 33.09 -13.67 -17.22
CA ALA A 402 33.72 -12.98 -16.09
C ALA A 402 34.23 -13.96 -15.02
N ILE A 403 33.46 -15.02 -14.75
CA ILE A 403 33.91 -16.12 -13.88
C ILE A 403 35.12 -16.82 -14.50
N ALA A 404 35.09 -17.13 -15.79
CA ALA A 404 36.19 -17.80 -16.48
C ALA A 404 37.47 -16.95 -16.54
N ARG A 405 37.34 -15.61 -16.57
CA ARG A 405 38.48 -14.67 -16.48
C ARG A 405 39.05 -14.51 -15.06
N GLY A 406 38.36 -15.04 -14.05
CA GLY A 406 38.79 -14.90 -12.65
C GLY A 406 38.34 -13.60 -12.00
N ASP A 407 37.42 -12.83 -12.61
CA ASP A 407 36.92 -11.54 -12.08
C ASP A 407 36.22 -11.69 -10.71
N TYR A 408 35.84 -12.93 -10.33
CA TYR A 408 35.23 -13.31 -9.05
C TYR A 408 36.17 -14.07 -8.11
N THR A 409 37.48 -13.97 -8.33
CA THR A 409 38.48 -14.47 -7.39
C THR A 409 38.89 -13.36 -6.44
N ARG A 410 38.93 -13.66 -5.13
CA ARG A 410 39.38 -12.72 -4.11
C ARG A 410 40.59 -13.29 -3.41
N VAL A 411 41.61 -12.45 -3.18
CA VAL A 411 42.72 -12.81 -2.31
C VAL A 411 42.29 -12.50 -0.87
N GLU A 412 42.21 -13.54 -0.04
CA GLU A 412 42.09 -13.41 1.41
C GLU A 412 43.49 -13.52 2.02
N THR A 413 43.90 -12.51 2.76
CA THR A 413 45.16 -12.51 3.52
C THR A 413 44.85 -12.72 4.99
N GLU A 414 45.22 -13.88 5.52
CA GLU A 414 45.15 -14.18 6.94
C GLU A 414 46.47 -13.80 7.60
N ARG A 415 46.42 -12.83 8.52
CA ARG A 415 47.57 -12.41 9.31
C ARG A 415 47.49 -13.03 10.69
N THR A 416 48.36 -13.98 10.98
CA THR A 416 48.48 -14.61 12.30
C THR A 416 49.68 -14.02 13.03
N GLY A 417 49.44 -13.50 14.23
CA GLY A 417 50.48 -12.95 15.10
C GLY A 417 50.86 -13.95 16.19
N ARG A 418 52.16 -14.16 16.40
CA ARG A 418 52.70 -14.82 17.59
C ARG A 418 53.80 -13.95 18.18
N TYR A 419 54.12 -14.15 19.46
CA TYR A 419 55.30 -13.55 20.06
C TYR A 419 56.42 -14.60 20.09
N ASP A 420 57.55 -14.28 19.47
CA ASP A 420 58.77 -15.08 19.57
C ASP A 420 59.73 -14.40 20.55
N THR A 421 60.44 -15.19 21.35
CA THR A 421 61.45 -14.66 22.28
C THR A 421 62.74 -14.33 21.53
N GLY A 422 63.12 -13.06 21.52
CA GLY A 422 64.36 -12.59 20.92
C GLY A 422 65.62 -13.05 21.68
N PRO A 423 66.82 -12.84 21.10
CA PRO A 423 68.09 -13.33 21.67
C PRO A 423 68.42 -12.77 23.06
N THR A 424 67.77 -11.67 23.45
CA THR A 424 67.94 -10.99 24.74
C THR A 424 66.78 -11.25 25.72
N GLY A 425 65.86 -12.16 25.39
CA GLY A 425 64.71 -12.52 26.23
C GLY A 425 63.45 -11.65 26.03
N GLN A 426 63.50 -10.61 25.20
CA GLN A 426 62.34 -9.77 24.90
C GLN A 426 61.33 -10.47 23.96
N GLN A 427 60.03 -10.29 24.18
CA GLN A 427 58.98 -10.81 23.31
C GLN A 427 58.83 -9.93 22.06
N ILE A 428 59.07 -10.50 20.88
CA ILE A 428 58.99 -9.82 19.59
C ILE A 428 57.73 -10.31 18.87
N PRO A 429 56.78 -9.44 18.51
CA PRO A 429 55.64 -9.84 17.72
C PRO A 429 56.09 -10.20 16.29
N VAL A 430 55.88 -11.45 15.90
CA VAL A 430 56.11 -11.97 14.55
C VAL A 430 54.75 -12.21 13.90
N PHE A 431 54.53 -11.57 12.75
CA PHE A 431 53.33 -11.74 11.96
C PHE A 431 53.64 -12.59 10.74
N THR A 432 52.87 -13.66 10.55
CA THR A 432 52.92 -14.45 9.32
C THR A 432 51.66 -14.15 8.52
N GLU A 433 51.84 -13.69 7.29
CA GLU A 433 50.75 -13.45 6.35
C GLU A 433 50.66 -14.63 5.39
N LYS A 434 49.51 -15.30 5.36
CA LYS A 434 49.18 -16.31 4.35
C LYS A 434 48.07 -15.76 3.48
N SER A 435 48.37 -15.57 2.20
CA SER A 435 47.38 -15.19 1.20
C SER A 435 46.86 -16.43 0.50
N ARG A 436 45.54 -16.61 0.44
CA ARG A 436 44.88 -17.64 -0.38
C ARG A 436 43.92 -16.99 -1.36
N THR A 437 43.89 -17.50 -2.58
CA THR A 437 42.88 -17.11 -3.57
C THR A 437 41.62 -17.93 -3.31
N VAL A 438 40.51 -17.26 -3.07
CA VAL A 438 39.21 -17.87 -2.80
C VAL A 438 38.28 -17.59 -3.99
N ASP A 439 37.66 -18.65 -4.51
CA ASP A 439 36.60 -18.54 -5.52
C ASP A 439 35.32 -18.02 -4.85
N SER A 440 34.91 -16.80 -5.19
CA SER A 440 33.66 -16.19 -4.70
C SER A 440 32.52 -16.26 -5.72
N SER A 441 32.71 -16.98 -6.83
CA SER A 441 31.76 -17.02 -7.95
C SER A 441 30.46 -17.79 -7.67
N GLY A 442 30.28 -18.38 -6.47
CA GLY A 442 29.06 -19.11 -6.11
C GLY A 442 27.78 -18.31 -6.35
N GLY A 443 27.75 -17.04 -5.92
CA GLY A 443 26.63 -16.13 -6.17
C GLY A 443 26.47 -15.75 -7.65
N ALA A 444 27.58 -15.55 -8.37
CA ALA A 444 27.58 -15.22 -9.80
C ALA A 444 27.06 -16.40 -10.65
N ARG A 445 27.48 -17.64 -10.35
CA ARG A 445 26.97 -18.86 -11.00
C ARG A 445 25.47 -19.03 -10.76
N ALA A 446 25.00 -18.78 -9.53
CA ALA A 446 23.58 -18.82 -9.21
C ALA A 446 22.78 -17.77 -10.01
N ARG A 447 23.30 -16.56 -10.14
CA ARG A 447 22.68 -15.49 -10.96
C ARG A 447 22.62 -15.87 -12.44
N ALA A 448 23.71 -16.39 -13.01
CA ALA A 448 23.71 -16.85 -14.39
C ALA A 448 22.71 -18.00 -14.63
N ALA A 449 22.53 -18.90 -13.65
CA ALA A 449 21.53 -19.96 -13.73
C ALA A 449 20.10 -19.42 -13.66
N GLU A 450 19.85 -18.42 -12.79
CA GLU A 450 18.56 -17.74 -12.67
C GLU A 450 18.15 -17.04 -13.98
N LEU A 451 19.07 -16.29 -14.61
CA LEU A 451 18.81 -15.60 -15.88
C LEU A 451 18.45 -16.60 -17.00
N ARG A 452 19.14 -17.73 -17.08
CA ARG A 452 18.81 -18.81 -18.03
C ARG A 452 17.47 -19.47 -17.73
N ALA A 453 17.12 -19.65 -16.46
CA ALA A 453 15.82 -20.19 -16.06
C ALA A 453 14.68 -19.23 -16.43
N LEU A 454 14.90 -17.92 -16.26
CA LEU A 454 13.98 -16.87 -16.68
C LEU A 454 13.77 -16.88 -18.20
N ALA A 455 14.85 -16.99 -18.97
CA ALA A 455 14.82 -17.05 -20.44
C ALA A 455 14.03 -18.24 -21.01
N LYS A 456 13.93 -19.34 -20.25
CA LYS A 456 13.19 -20.56 -20.63
C LYS A 456 11.68 -20.46 -20.37
N GLN A 457 11.19 -19.39 -19.75
CA GLN A 457 9.77 -19.23 -19.51
C GLN A 457 8.96 -19.07 -20.82
N PRO A 458 7.67 -19.45 -20.81
CA PRO A 458 6.75 -19.14 -21.91
C PRO A 458 6.70 -17.64 -22.17
N ASP A 459 6.54 -17.24 -23.44
CA ASP A 459 6.74 -15.86 -23.90
C ASP A 459 5.98 -14.80 -23.09
N ALA A 460 4.72 -15.05 -22.71
CA ALA A 460 3.95 -14.12 -21.88
C ALA A 460 4.53 -13.96 -20.46
N ALA A 461 4.92 -15.08 -19.84
CA ALA A 461 5.53 -15.09 -18.50
C ALA A 461 6.95 -14.52 -18.52
N LEU A 462 7.72 -14.81 -19.57
CA LEU A 462 9.04 -14.23 -19.83
C LEU A 462 8.95 -12.71 -19.92
N LEU A 463 8.01 -12.17 -20.71
CA LEU A 463 7.87 -10.71 -20.86
C LEU A 463 7.47 -10.04 -19.56
N GLU A 464 6.55 -10.63 -18.79
CA GLU A 464 6.17 -10.12 -17.47
C GLU A 464 7.36 -10.13 -16.50
N ALA A 465 8.06 -11.26 -16.42
CA ALA A 465 9.16 -11.45 -15.49
C ALA A 465 10.41 -10.63 -15.89
N TYR A 466 10.67 -10.48 -17.19
CA TYR A 466 11.74 -9.64 -17.72
C TYR A 466 11.45 -8.15 -17.50
N ARG A 467 10.21 -7.68 -17.71
CA ARG A 467 9.81 -6.31 -17.35
C ARG A 467 9.97 -6.06 -15.85
N LYS A 468 9.70 -7.05 -15.00
CA LYS A 468 9.96 -6.95 -13.57
C LYS A 468 11.46 -6.88 -13.26
N HIS A 469 12.27 -7.71 -13.91
CA HIS A 469 13.72 -7.71 -13.80
C HIS A 469 14.35 -6.37 -14.21
N LEU A 470 13.87 -5.75 -15.30
CA LEU A 470 14.28 -4.40 -15.73
C LEU A 470 13.96 -3.31 -14.70
N LYS A 471 12.94 -3.49 -13.86
CA LYS A 471 12.60 -2.53 -12.78
C LYS A 471 13.51 -2.67 -11.56
N THR A 472 14.10 -3.85 -11.33
CA THR A 472 14.85 -4.15 -10.10
C THR A 472 16.36 -3.97 -10.19
N ASP A 473 16.97 -4.04 -11.38
CA ASP A 473 18.44 -3.87 -11.55
C ASP A 473 18.90 -2.38 -11.57
N SER A 474 18.09 -1.50 -10.99
CA SER A 474 18.16 -0.04 -11.19
C SER A 474 19.43 0.64 -10.68
N MET A 475 20.10 0.18 -9.62
CA MET A 475 21.22 0.96 -9.06
C MET A 475 22.50 0.92 -9.91
N TRP A 476 22.83 -0.23 -10.51
CA TRP A 476 24.04 -0.38 -11.33
C TRP A 476 23.79 -0.04 -12.80
N ASP A 477 22.60 -0.32 -13.33
CA ASP A 477 22.22 0.05 -14.70
C ASP A 477 22.06 1.58 -14.88
N ILE A 478 21.68 2.34 -13.84
CA ILE A 478 21.71 3.81 -13.86
C ILE A 478 23.14 4.36 -13.87
N MET A 479 24.09 3.66 -13.25
CA MET A 479 25.50 4.08 -13.23
C MET A 479 26.25 3.71 -14.53
N LEU A 480 25.79 2.68 -15.23
CA LEU A 480 26.46 2.10 -16.40
C LEU A 480 25.77 2.44 -17.73
N ASP A 481 24.51 2.89 -17.73
CA ASP A 481 23.95 3.51 -18.92
C ASP A 481 24.58 4.89 -19.13
N ALA A 482 25.12 5.16 -20.32
CA ALA A 482 25.75 6.44 -20.62
C ALA A 482 24.77 7.63 -20.66
N LYS A 483 23.52 7.42 -20.22
CA LYS A 483 22.38 8.35 -20.35
C LYS A 483 21.75 8.71 -19.00
N GLY A 484 21.99 7.96 -17.92
CA GLY A 484 21.63 8.30 -16.55
C GLY A 484 20.14 8.21 -16.20
N VAL A 485 19.32 7.45 -16.96
CA VAL A 485 17.85 7.41 -16.76
C VAL A 485 17.41 6.05 -16.24
N SER A 486 16.68 5.98 -15.13
CA SER A 486 16.21 4.69 -14.60
C SER A 486 15.10 4.04 -15.45
N ASN A 487 15.09 2.71 -15.49
CA ASN A 487 13.95 1.91 -15.99
C ASN A 487 12.84 1.74 -14.94
N ASP A 488 13.11 2.07 -13.67
CA ASP A 488 12.09 2.14 -12.63
C ASP A 488 11.33 3.48 -12.75
N PRO A 489 10.01 3.46 -13.01
CA PRO A 489 9.20 4.67 -13.13
C PRO A 489 9.28 5.60 -11.91
N LYS A 490 9.47 5.04 -10.70
CA LYS A 490 9.57 5.83 -9.47
C LYS A 490 10.89 6.56 -9.37
N VAL A 491 11.98 5.88 -9.71
CA VAL A 491 13.31 6.50 -9.71
C VAL A 491 13.41 7.53 -10.82
N ALA A 492 12.89 7.22 -12.02
CA ALA A 492 12.84 8.16 -13.13
C ALA A 492 11.99 9.40 -12.79
N TYR A 493 10.87 9.23 -12.09
CA TYR A 493 10.08 10.34 -11.57
C TYR A 493 10.83 11.16 -10.50
N GLY A 494 11.58 10.51 -9.61
CA GLY A 494 12.46 11.20 -8.64
C GLY A 494 13.52 12.06 -9.33
N GLN A 495 14.19 11.51 -10.34
CA GLN A 495 15.15 12.26 -11.16
C GLN A 495 14.48 13.43 -11.92
N LEU A 496 13.27 13.22 -12.44
CA LEU A 496 12.48 14.29 -13.06
C LEU A 496 12.15 15.40 -12.06
N PHE A 497 11.78 15.03 -10.83
CA PHE A 497 11.51 15.97 -9.75
C PHE A 497 12.75 16.79 -9.38
N ASP A 498 13.90 16.15 -9.24
CA ASP A 498 15.16 16.83 -8.90
C ASP A 498 15.56 17.82 -10.00
N ASN A 499 15.66 17.36 -11.25
CA ASN A 499 15.99 18.21 -12.38
C ASN A 499 14.95 19.33 -12.60
N GLY A 500 13.67 19.00 -12.41
CA GLY A 500 12.54 19.91 -12.55
C GLY A 500 12.57 21.01 -11.49
N SER A 501 12.73 20.63 -10.23
CA SER A 501 12.79 21.57 -9.10
C SER A 501 13.97 22.54 -9.20
N MET A 502 15.14 22.08 -9.63
CA MET A 502 16.30 22.96 -9.89
C MET A 502 16.01 24.00 -10.98
N ALA A 503 15.34 23.61 -12.07
CA ALA A 503 14.97 24.52 -13.15
C ALA A 503 13.88 25.52 -12.70
N LEU A 504 12.90 25.04 -11.92
CA LEU A 504 11.83 25.85 -11.37
C LEU A 504 12.34 26.85 -10.33
N GLU A 505 13.24 26.45 -9.42
CA GLU A 505 13.79 27.33 -8.38
C GLU A 505 14.48 28.56 -8.99
N LYS A 506 15.34 28.34 -9.99
CA LYS A 506 16.04 29.43 -10.70
C LYS A 506 15.04 30.39 -11.36
N ALA A 507 14.02 29.87 -12.03
CA ALA A 507 12.98 30.66 -12.65
C ALA A 507 12.11 31.40 -11.62
N ALA A 508 11.79 30.73 -10.51
CA ALA A 508 11.00 31.27 -9.41
C ALA A 508 11.71 32.47 -8.77
N ALA A 509 12.99 32.30 -8.44
CA ALA A 509 13.84 33.33 -7.84
C ALA A 509 14.04 34.54 -8.75
N LYS A 510 14.20 34.33 -10.07
CA LYS A 510 14.36 35.42 -11.05
C LYS A 510 13.12 36.30 -11.19
N ALA A 511 11.93 35.69 -11.13
CA ALA A 511 10.66 36.38 -11.32
C ALA A 511 9.95 36.75 -10.00
N ALA A 512 10.61 36.59 -8.86
CA ALA A 512 10.03 36.93 -7.57
C ALA A 512 9.95 38.45 -7.37
N GLY A 513 8.92 38.90 -6.65
CA GLY A 513 8.76 40.31 -6.27
C GLY A 513 9.85 40.79 -5.30
N PRO A 514 9.77 42.02 -4.77
CA PRO A 514 10.77 42.57 -3.84
C PRO A 514 10.92 41.74 -2.56
N LYS A 515 12.06 41.85 -1.89
CA LYS A 515 12.31 41.19 -0.59
C LYS A 515 11.34 41.74 0.46
N ALA A 516 10.58 40.86 1.12
CA ALA A 516 9.68 41.25 2.19
C ALA A 516 10.44 41.57 3.49
N ALA A 517 9.89 42.48 4.29
CA ALA A 517 10.44 42.85 5.60
C ALA A 517 10.25 41.75 6.67
N GLY A 518 9.26 40.87 6.48
CA GLY A 518 8.95 39.77 7.39
C GLY A 518 8.60 38.49 6.63
N PRO A 519 8.36 37.37 7.35
CA PRO A 519 8.01 36.09 6.73
C PRO A 519 6.69 36.21 5.95
N LEU A 520 6.65 35.67 4.74
CA LEU A 520 5.43 35.59 3.92
C LEU A 520 4.57 34.39 4.30
N VAL A 521 5.24 33.29 4.65
CA VAL A 521 4.61 32.02 5.01
C VAL A 521 5.12 31.61 6.39
N ARG A 522 4.24 31.06 7.21
CA ARG A 522 4.59 30.37 8.45
C ARG A 522 4.35 28.89 8.27
N LEU A 523 5.35 28.08 8.59
CA LEU A 523 5.23 26.63 8.66
C LEU A 523 4.94 26.20 10.11
N SER A 524 3.96 25.34 10.29
CA SER A 524 3.59 24.66 11.54
C SER A 524 3.53 23.14 11.32
N ARG A 525 3.72 22.38 12.40
CA ARG A 525 3.50 20.93 12.41
C ARG A 525 2.18 20.68 13.15
N LEU A 526 1.19 20.10 12.47
CA LEU A 526 -0.08 19.74 13.11
C LEU A 526 0.04 18.44 13.90
N ASP A 527 0.65 17.44 13.27
CA ASP A 527 0.79 16.10 13.83
C ASP A 527 2.16 15.49 13.47
N GLY A 528 2.39 14.22 13.81
CA GLY A 528 3.65 13.53 13.54
C GLY A 528 4.08 13.48 12.06
N THR A 529 3.22 13.78 11.11
CA THR A 529 3.41 13.56 9.66
C THR A 529 2.95 14.71 8.77
N THR A 530 2.06 15.57 9.25
CA THR A 530 1.40 16.62 8.46
C THR A 530 1.99 18.00 8.76
N LEU A 531 2.43 18.69 7.70
CA LEU A 531 2.83 20.08 7.74
C LEU A 531 1.66 20.98 7.36
N GLN A 532 1.53 22.07 8.10
CA GLN A 532 0.67 23.18 7.77
C GLN A 532 1.54 24.34 7.32
N ALA A 533 1.15 24.99 6.24
CA ALA A 533 1.71 26.27 5.85
C ALA A 533 0.58 27.31 5.81
N ARG A 534 0.86 28.52 6.28
CA ARG A 534 -0.10 29.64 6.29
C ARG A 534 0.50 30.86 5.61
N ASN A 535 -0.23 31.51 4.72
CA ASN A 535 0.10 32.87 4.27
C ASN A 535 -0.14 33.84 5.45
N VAL A 536 0.94 34.38 6.01
CA VAL A 536 0.90 35.32 7.14
C VAL A 536 1.06 36.78 6.70
N GLY A 537 1.21 37.00 5.39
CA GLY A 537 1.21 38.34 4.80
C GLY A 537 -0.19 38.95 4.77
N THR A 538 -0.25 40.25 4.49
CA THR A 538 -1.50 41.01 4.32
C THR A 538 -2.02 41.01 2.89
N LYS A 539 -1.26 40.43 1.95
CA LYS A 539 -1.57 40.39 0.51
C LYS A 539 -1.80 38.95 0.05
N THR A 540 -2.69 38.81 -0.93
CA THR A 540 -2.76 37.58 -1.73
C THR A 540 -1.44 37.38 -2.44
N LEU A 541 -0.89 36.18 -2.35
CA LEU A 541 0.31 35.78 -3.05
C LEU A 541 -0.08 34.96 -4.29
N THR A 542 0.60 35.18 -5.41
CA THR A 542 0.40 34.44 -6.64
C THR A 542 1.71 33.81 -7.13
N ASP A 543 1.58 32.69 -7.84
CA ASP A 543 2.70 31.86 -8.28
C ASP A 543 3.69 31.56 -7.15
N VAL A 544 3.18 31.14 -5.99
CA VAL A 544 4.02 30.92 -4.82
C VAL A 544 4.80 29.63 -5.00
N TYR A 545 6.12 29.75 -5.06
CA TYR A 545 7.06 28.64 -5.00
C TYR A 545 7.75 28.65 -3.64
N ILE A 546 7.55 27.61 -2.84
CA ILE A 546 8.24 27.43 -1.57
C ILE A 546 9.30 26.36 -1.77
N GLU A 547 10.58 26.72 -1.69
CA GLU A 547 11.67 25.74 -1.57
C GLU A 547 11.84 25.43 -0.09
N MET A 548 11.93 24.15 0.28
CA MET A 548 12.11 23.72 1.65
C MET A 548 13.17 22.64 1.74
N ARG A 549 14.14 22.83 2.63
CA ARG A 549 15.14 21.85 3.04
C ARG A 549 14.78 21.39 4.43
N VAL A 550 14.63 20.08 4.62
CA VAL A 550 14.17 19.52 5.89
C VAL A 550 15.26 18.68 6.52
N ASP A 551 15.87 19.17 7.58
CA ASP A 551 16.83 18.41 8.38
C ASP A 551 16.07 17.61 9.42
N PHE A 552 16.13 16.28 9.42
CA PHE A 552 15.54 15.48 10.50
C PHE A 552 16.55 14.57 11.19
N ARG A 553 16.34 14.35 12.50
CA ARG A 553 17.14 13.44 13.34
C ARG A 553 16.25 12.33 13.90
N GLU A 554 16.72 11.08 13.81
CA GLU A 554 16.12 9.98 14.56
C GLU A 554 16.53 10.05 16.05
N PRO A 555 15.66 9.65 17.00
CA PRO A 555 16.06 9.51 18.39
C PRO A 555 17.17 8.45 18.53
N GLY A 556 18.36 8.87 18.93
CA GLY A 556 19.52 7.97 19.14
C GLY A 556 20.49 7.86 17.97
N GLU A 557 20.24 8.50 16.82
CA GLU A 557 21.18 8.53 15.70
C GLU A 557 21.66 9.96 15.38
N SER A 558 22.91 10.08 14.92
CA SER A 558 23.55 11.34 14.51
C SER A 558 23.38 11.67 13.02
N LYS A 559 22.70 10.82 12.24
CA LYS A 559 22.52 11.03 10.80
C LYS A 559 21.50 12.15 10.54
N THR A 560 21.95 13.17 9.82
CA THR A 560 21.10 14.25 9.30
C THR A 560 20.81 13.95 7.84
N PHE A 561 19.53 13.94 7.47
CA PHE A 561 19.11 13.87 6.08
C PHE A 561 18.59 15.25 5.67
N GLU A 562 19.03 15.76 4.51
CA GLU A 562 18.67 17.10 4.01
C GLU A 562 17.96 17.02 2.64
N PRO A 563 16.75 16.45 2.57
CA PRO A 563 15.96 16.52 1.36
C PRO A 563 15.52 17.93 1.02
N VAL A 564 15.70 18.30 -0.25
CA VAL A 564 15.04 19.45 -0.85
C VAL A 564 13.67 19.00 -1.34
N THR A 565 12.63 19.70 -0.91
CA THR A 565 11.28 19.60 -1.47
C THR A 565 10.83 21.00 -1.85
N PHE A 566 9.80 21.09 -2.67
CA PHE A 566 9.17 22.38 -2.94
C PHE A 566 7.66 22.24 -2.93
N LEU A 567 6.95 23.35 -2.78
CA LEU A 567 5.50 23.43 -2.89
C LEU A 567 5.13 24.56 -3.85
N PHE A 568 4.18 24.30 -4.74
CA PHE A 568 3.65 25.33 -5.64
C PHE A 568 2.19 25.65 -5.34
N VAL A 569 1.89 26.92 -5.13
CA VAL A 569 0.54 27.43 -4.87
C VAL A 569 0.23 28.58 -5.83
N PRO A 570 -0.63 28.37 -6.84
CA PRO A 570 -0.98 29.40 -7.83
C PRO A 570 -1.54 30.70 -7.24
N VAL A 571 -2.46 30.59 -6.27
CA VAL A 571 -3.09 31.71 -5.59
C VAL A 571 -3.24 31.34 -4.13
N TRP A 572 -2.80 32.22 -3.24
CA TRP A 572 -2.84 31.99 -1.80
C TRP A 572 -3.27 33.25 -1.06
N LYS A 573 -4.50 33.26 -0.54
CA LYS A 573 -5.05 34.45 0.12
C LYS A 573 -4.49 34.60 1.53
N PRO A 574 -4.49 35.82 2.09
CA PRO A 574 -4.07 36.07 3.47
C PRO A 574 -4.81 35.18 4.46
N GLY A 575 -4.09 34.58 5.40
CA GLY A 575 -4.64 33.77 6.48
C GLY A 575 -5.08 32.35 6.08
N GLU A 576 -5.05 32.00 4.80
CA GLU A 576 -5.40 30.64 4.36
C GLU A 576 -4.34 29.62 4.78
N ASP A 577 -4.82 28.51 5.32
CA ASP A 577 -4.02 27.34 5.65
C ASP A 577 -4.00 26.35 4.48
N LEU A 578 -2.83 25.78 4.23
CA LEU A 578 -2.70 24.58 3.41
C LEU A 578 -2.06 23.47 4.24
N PHE A 579 -2.42 22.24 3.92
CA PHE A 579 -1.96 21.03 4.59
C PHE A 579 -1.34 20.08 3.58
N TYR A 580 -0.14 19.59 3.87
CA TYR A 580 0.55 18.63 3.02
C TYR A 580 1.43 17.69 3.84
N GLN A 581 1.69 16.52 3.28
CA GLN A 581 2.64 15.56 3.84
C GLN A 581 3.89 15.60 2.96
N PRO A 582 5.04 16.07 3.48
CA PRO A 582 6.28 16.03 2.70
C PRO A 582 6.64 14.56 2.47
N VAL A 583 6.72 14.18 1.20
CA VAL A 583 7.23 12.88 0.77
C VAL A 583 8.62 13.14 0.22
N VAL A 584 9.61 12.53 0.85
CA VAL A 584 11.02 12.68 0.50
C VAL A 584 11.52 11.37 -0.04
N TYR A 585 11.78 11.24 -1.35
CA TYR A 585 12.31 9.99 -1.94
C TYR A 585 11.54 8.73 -1.46
N GLY A 586 10.22 8.85 -1.26
CA GLY A 586 9.37 7.79 -0.71
C GLY A 586 9.40 7.62 0.83
N VAL A 587 10.33 8.24 1.54
CA VAL A 587 10.37 8.31 3.01
C VAL A 587 9.38 9.38 3.49
N ARG A 588 8.41 8.95 4.29
CA ARG A 588 7.48 9.86 4.99
C ARG A 588 8.12 10.32 6.30
N LEU A 589 7.90 11.58 6.67
CA LEU A 589 8.23 12.07 8.01
C LEU A 589 7.56 11.17 9.05
N GLN A 590 8.33 10.74 10.06
CA GLN A 590 7.80 9.95 11.15
C GLN A 590 7.55 10.81 12.39
N PRO A 591 6.58 10.44 13.24
CA PRO A 591 6.25 11.19 14.46
C PRO A 591 7.44 11.39 15.39
N LYS A 592 8.35 10.41 15.46
CA LYS A 592 9.50 10.44 16.38
C LYS A 592 10.60 11.44 16.02
N HIS A 593 10.55 12.07 14.86
CA HIS A 593 11.63 12.96 14.39
C HIS A 593 11.48 14.40 14.91
N VAL A 594 12.58 14.95 15.42
CA VAL A 594 12.80 16.40 15.45
C VAL A 594 13.18 16.80 14.04
N PHE A 595 12.51 17.82 13.48
CA PHE A 595 12.87 18.33 12.16
C PHE A 595 13.06 19.84 12.17
N THR A 596 14.03 20.31 11.40
CA THR A 596 14.29 21.71 11.14
C THR A 596 14.06 21.95 9.66
N ALA A 597 13.13 22.84 9.33
CA ALA A 597 12.91 23.26 7.96
C ALA A 597 13.60 24.60 7.72
N THR A 598 14.49 24.66 6.72
CA THR A 598 14.98 25.90 6.14
C THR A 598 14.26 26.12 4.83
N TYR A 599 13.57 27.25 4.65
CA TYR A 599 12.73 27.48 3.49
C TYR A 599 12.86 28.89 2.89
N ASN A 600 12.68 28.94 1.58
CA ASN A 600 12.60 30.14 0.77
C ASN A 600 11.18 30.23 0.19
N VAL A 601 10.64 31.44 0.05
CA VAL A 601 9.34 31.70 -0.56
C VAL A 601 9.54 32.70 -1.68
N PHE A 602 9.12 32.35 -2.89
CA PHE A 602 9.15 33.18 -4.08
C PHE A 602 7.74 33.34 -4.62
N ALA A 603 7.14 34.52 -4.47
CA ALA A 603 5.86 34.88 -5.06
C ALA A 603 6.04 36.07 -6.00
N ALA A 604 5.06 36.32 -6.87
CA ALA A 604 5.10 37.48 -7.77
C ALA A 604 5.14 38.81 -6.99
N GLU A 605 4.47 38.86 -5.84
CA GLU A 605 4.31 40.08 -5.04
C GLU A 605 5.50 40.34 -4.13
N ALA A 606 6.19 39.30 -3.65
CA ALA A 606 7.31 39.42 -2.73
C ALA A 606 8.09 38.10 -2.59
N HIS A 607 9.29 38.17 -1.98
CA HIS A 607 10.04 36.97 -1.59
C HIS A 607 10.65 37.06 -0.19
N THR A 608 10.90 35.89 0.41
CA THR A 608 11.69 35.72 1.64
C THR A 608 12.67 34.58 1.47
N LYS A 609 13.87 34.70 2.04
CA LYS A 609 14.91 33.66 1.98
C LYS A 609 15.39 33.28 3.37
N GLY A 610 15.90 32.06 3.52
CA GLY A 610 16.59 31.56 4.70
C GLY A 610 15.72 31.51 5.97
N GLN A 611 14.40 31.34 5.82
CA GLN A 611 13.52 31.19 6.98
C GLN A 611 13.81 29.85 7.63
N LYS A 612 14.02 29.82 8.94
CA LYS A 612 14.34 28.60 9.67
C LYS A 612 13.32 28.36 10.77
N VAL A 613 12.82 27.13 10.85
CA VAL A 613 11.89 26.72 11.90
C VAL A 613 12.26 25.32 12.36
N THR A 614 12.30 25.11 13.67
CA THR A 614 12.53 23.80 14.27
C THR A 614 11.25 23.34 14.93
N PHE A 615 10.85 22.12 14.61
CA PHE A 615 9.67 21.48 15.13
C PHE A 615 10.11 20.37 16.08
N PRO A 616 9.76 20.47 17.36
CA PRO A 616 10.08 19.43 18.31
C PRO A 616 9.35 18.13 17.93
N ALA A 617 9.85 17.01 18.46
CA ALA A 617 9.08 15.77 18.44
C ALA A 617 7.74 16.03 19.18
N PRO A 618 6.60 15.53 18.66
CA PRO A 618 5.32 15.63 19.36
C PRO A 618 5.48 15.05 20.76
N LYS A 619 4.95 15.76 21.78
CA LYS A 619 4.87 15.18 23.12
C LYS A 619 3.92 13.98 23.06
N LYS A 620 4.36 12.85 23.63
CA LYS A 620 3.60 11.59 23.67
C LYS A 620 2.23 11.78 24.30
#